data_AF-A0A346S3U5-F1
#
_entry.id   AF-A0A346S3U5-F1
#
_cell.length_a   1.000
_cell.length_b   1.000
_cell.length_c   1.000
_cell.angle_alpha   90.00
_cell.angle_beta   90.00
_cell.angle_gamma   90.00
#
_symmetry.space_group_name_H-M   'P 1'
#
loop_
_entity.id
_entity.type
_entity.pdbx_description
1 polymer ?
#
loop_
_entity_poly.entity_id
_entity_poly.type
_entity_poly.pdbx_seq_one_letter_code
_entity_poly.pdbx_strand_id
1 'polypeptide(L)' 'MPTENVIQKSAALRGKGKFDDAIELIERSIHNIDPDTKVIAWLEAFRAAKEKGDQALTRKYAELVASEEPDMPSVQDYL' A
#
# COMPACT_ATOMS: atom_id res chain seq x y z
N MET A 1 -8.69 16.97 3.40
CA MET A 1 -7.34 16.49 3.79
C MET A 1 -6.67 16.05 2.51
N PRO A 2 -5.52 16.61 2.12
CA PRO A 2 -4.89 16.23 0.86
C PRO A 2 -4.43 14.77 0.93
N THR A 3 -4.69 14.04 -0.13
CA THR A 3 -4.39 12.62 -0.37
C THR A 3 -2.92 12.25 -0.12
N GLU A 4 -2.02 13.20 -0.41
CA GLU A 4 -0.59 13.16 -0.12
C GLU A 4 -0.27 12.90 1.36
N ASN A 5 -1.14 13.33 2.26
CA ASN A 5 -0.97 13.18 3.71
C ASN A 5 -1.12 11.72 4.17
N VAL A 6 -1.95 10.93 3.50
CA VAL A 6 -2.24 9.54 3.89
C VAL A 6 -1.05 8.64 3.57
N ILE A 7 -0.49 8.78 2.36
CA ILE A 7 0.66 7.99 1.90
C ILE A 7 1.87 8.26 2.79
N GLN A 8 2.18 9.55 3.06
CA GLN A 8 3.28 9.93 3.93
C GLN A 8 3.09 9.41 5.38
N LYS A 9 1.88 9.47 5.92
CA LYS A 9 1.58 8.91 7.25
C LYS A 9 1.71 7.39 7.29
N SER A 10 1.24 6.69 6.26
CA SER A 10 1.40 5.23 6.15
C SER A 10 2.88 4.84 6.11
N ALA A 11 3.67 5.51 5.28
CA ALA A 11 5.13 5.31 5.23
C ALA A 11 5.81 5.60 6.58
N ALA A 12 5.37 6.65 7.30
CA ALA A 12 5.89 6.97 8.62
C ALA A 12 5.51 5.93 9.70
N LEU A 13 4.33 5.32 9.61
CA LEU A 13 3.91 4.21 10.48
C LEU A 13 4.73 2.95 10.17
N ARG A 14 4.91 2.62 8.89
CA ARG A 14 5.77 1.51 8.43
C ARG A 14 7.20 1.67 8.92
N GLY A 15 7.79 2.86 8.81
CA GLY A 15 9.14 3.16 9.32
C GLY A 15 9.28 3.01 10.85
N LYS A 16 8.17 2.96 11.60
CA LYS A 16 8.13 2.67 13.04
C LYS A 16 7.83 1.20 13.36
N GLY A 17 7.75 0.33 12.35
CA GLY A 17 7.34 -1.06 12.49
C GLY A 17 5.84 -1.26 12.75
N LYS A 18 5.03 -0.20 12.65
CA LYS A 18 3.58 -0.24 12.86
C LYS A 18 2.89 -0.61 11.55
N PHE A 19 3.13 -1.83 11.09
CA PHE A 19 2.69 -2.28 9.77
C PHE A 19 1.16 -2.38 9.67
N ASP A 20 0.50 -2.91 10.71
CA ASP A 20 -0.97 -3.01 10.73
C ASP A 20 -1.64 -1.63 10.70
N ASP A 21 -1.14 -0.68 11.51
CA ASP A 21 -1.64 0.72 11.50
C ASP A 21 -1.45 1.36 10.11
N ALA A 22 -0.30 1.10 9.45
CA ALA A 22 0.01 1.63 8.13
C ALA A 22 -0.95 1.11 7.06
N ILE A 23 -1.27 -0.18 7.11
CA ILE A 23 -2.19 -0.86 6.20
C ILE A 23 -3.63 -0.38 6.45
N GLU A 24 -4.08 -0.38 7.72
CA GLU A 24 -5.44 0.05 8.08
C GLU A 24 -5.69 1.50 7.64
N LEU A 25 -4.69 2.38 7.81
CA LEU A 25 -4.78 3.76 7.38
C LEU A 25 -5.03 3.88 5.86
N ILE A 26 -4.33 3.08 5.05
CA ILE A 26 -4.53 3.05 3.60
C ILE A 26 -5.92 2.53 3.27
N GLU A 27 -6.30 1.35 3.79
CA GLU A 27 -7.59 0.72 3.47
C GLU A 27 -8.78 1.63 3.82
N ARG A 28 -8.70 2.30 4.98
CA ARG A 28 -9.75 3.23 5.42
C ARG A 28 -9.79 4.53 4.64
N SER A 29 -8.70 4.90 3.97
CA SER A 29 -8.60 6.19 3.29
C SER A 29 -8.68 6.07 1.78
N ILE A 30 -8.52 4.87 1.21
CA ILE A 30 -8.36 4.66 -0.24
C ILE A 30 -9.51 5.21 -1.07
N HIS A 31 -10.73 5.22 -0.53
CA HIS A 31 -11.92 5.77 -1.21
C HIS A 31 -11.87 7.31 -1.34
N ASN A 32 -11.06 7.98 -0.53
CA ASN A 32 -10.81 9.42 -0.57
C ASN A 32 -9.48 9.76 -1.25
N ILE A 33 -8.73 8.75 -1.73
CA ILE A 33 -7.49 8.95 -2.47
C ILE A 33 -7.82 9.15 -3.95
N ASP A 34 -7.18 10.15 -4.55
CA ASP A 34 -7.32 10.46 -5.97
C ASP A 34 -6.96 9.20 -6.78
N PRO A 35 -7.75 8.83 -7.81
CA PRO A 35 -7.54 7.61 -8.57
C PRO A 35 -6.09 7.42 -9.02
N ASP A 36 -5.47 8.48 -9.54
CA ASP A 36 -4.09 8.48 -10.04
C ASP A 36 -3.05 8.22 -8.93
N THR A 37 -3.42 8.42 -7.66
CA THR A 37 -2.54 8.21 -6.50
C THR A 37 -2.87 6.91 -5.74
N LYS A 38 -3.96 6.21 -6.09
CA LYS A 38 -4.36 4.96 -5.42
C LYS A 38 -3.32 3.88 -5.57
N VAL A 39 -2.67 3.78 -6.74
CA VAL A 39 -1.58 2.81 -6.96
C VAL A 39 -0.44 3.02 -5.96
N ILE A 40 -0.08 4.27 -5.66
CA ILE A 40 0.97 4.60 -4.69
C ILE A 40 0.52 4.22 -3.26
N ALA A 41 -0.74 4.46 -2.94
CA ALA A 41 -1.31 4.07 -1.65
C ALA A 41 -1.29 2.53 -1.47
N TRP A 42 -1.69 1.78 -2.49
CA TRP A 42 -1.60 0.32 -2.49
C TRP A 42 -0.15 -0.17 -2.43
N LEU A 43 0.78 0.53 -3.07
CA LEU A 43 2.20 0.20 -2.99
C LEU A 43 2.76 0.37 -1.58
N GLU A 44 2.33 1.38 -0.81
CA GLU A 44 2.70 1.49 0.61
C GLU A 44 2.09 0.37 1.47
N ALA A 45 0.84 -0.03 1.22
CA ALA A 45 0.23 -1.18 1.89
C ALA A 45 0.98 -2.48 1.56
N PHE A 46 1.36 -2.68 0.30
CA PHE A 46 2.21 -3.79 -0.16
C PHE A 46 3.56 -3.81 0.57
N ARG A 47 4.25 -2.66 0.65
CA ARG A 47 5.53 -2.55 1.37
C ARG A 47 5.36 -2.87 2.84
N ALA A 48 4.32 -2.36 3.48
CA ALA A 48 4.03 -2.64 4.89
C ALA A 48 3.76 -4.13 5.12
N ALA A 49 2.97 -4.78 4.27
CA ALA A 49 2.71 -6.22 4.36
C ALA A 49 3.97 -7.06 4.15
N LYS A 50 4.80 -6.68 3.18
CA LYS A 50 6.08 -7.33 2.88
C LYS A 50 7.04 -7.24 4.07
N GLU A 51 7.19 -6.05 4.66
CA GLU A 51 8.05 -5.83 5.83
C GLU A 51 7.51 -6.52 7.10
N LYS A 52 6.19 -6.63 7.24
CA LYS A 52 5.55 -7.45 8.29
C LYS A 52 5.85 -8.94 8.12
N GLY A 53 6.19 -9.38 6.91
CA GLY A 53 6.36 -10.80 6.57
C GLY A 53 5.05 -11.55 6.32
N ASP A 54 3.95 -10.82 6.13
CA ASP A 54 2.63 -11.41 5.86
C ASP A 54 2.48 -11.66 4.35
N GLN A 55 2.78 -12.89 3.93
CA GLN A 55 2.76 -13.26 2.51
C GLN A 55 1.37 -13.15 1.89
N ALA A 56 0.31 -13.46 2.64
CA ALA A 56 -1.05 -13.38 2.15
C ALA A 56 -1.46 -11.93 1.86
N LEU A 57 -1.15 -11.02 2.79
CA LEU A 57 -1.38 -9.59 2.58
C LEU A 57 -0.48 -9.02 1.48
N THR A 58 0.77 -9.47 1.41
CA THR A 58 1.71 -9.02 0.38
C THR A 58 1.18 -9.36 -1.01
N ARG A 59 0.71 -10.59 -1.22
CA ARG A 59 0.08 -11.01 -2.49
C ARG A 59 -1.19 -10.22 -2.78
N LYS A 60 -2.08 -10.06 -1.78
CA LYS A 60 -3.32 -9.27 -1.93
C LYS A 60 -3.02 -7.85 -2.43
N TYR A 61 -2.06 -7.14 -1.81
CA TYR A 61 -1.74 -5.78 -2.23
C TYR A 61 -0.94 -5.73 -3.54
N ALA A 62 -0.14 -6.76 -3.84
CA ALA A 62 0.51 -6.89 -5.15
C ALA A 62 -0.53 -6.97 -6.28
N GLU A 63 -1.58 -7.78 -6.11
CA GLU A 63 -2.68 -7.90 -7.06
C GLU A 63 -3.45 -6.58 -7.22
N LEU A 64 -3.68 -5.85 -6.13
CA LEU A 64 -4.32 -4.53 -6.19
C LEU A 64 -3.46 -3.50 -6.93
N VAL A 65 -2.14 -3.48 -6.70
CA VAL A 65 -1.21 -2.62 -7.45
C VAL A 65 -1.22 -3.01 -8.93
N ALA A 66 -1.13 -4.30 -9.25
CA ALA A 66 -1.15 -4.79 -10.63
C ALA A 66 -2.48 -4.55 -11.35
N SER A 67 -3.59 -4.47 -10.62
CA SER A 67 -4.89 -4.10 -11.21
C SER A 67 -4.94 -2.64 -11.66
N GLU A 68 -4.19 -1.75 -11.00
CA GLU A 68 -4.10 -0.33 -11.37
C GLU A 68 -2.96 -0.09 -12.37
N GLU A 69 -1.79 -0.68 -12.12
CA GLU A 69 -0.60 -0.66 -12.98
C GLU A 69 0.00 -2.07 -13.14
N PRO A 70 -0.39 -2.81 -14.20
CA PRO A 70 0.05 -4.18 -14.42
C PRO A 70 1.56 -4.33 -14.56
N ASP A 71 2.22 -3.33 -15.16
CA ASP A 71 3.66 -3.40 -15.46
C ASP A 71 4.56 -2.97 -14.28
N MET A 72 4.00 -2.75 -13.08
CA MET A 72 4.75 -2.31 -11.91
C MET A 72 5.77 -3.38 -11.45
N PRO A 73 7.10 -3.16 -11.61
CA PRO A 73 8.09 -4.21 -11.36
C PRO A 73 8.19 -4.64 -9.89
N SER A 74 7.82 -3.75 -8.96
CA SER A 74 7.95 -3.98 -7.52
C SER A 74 7.04 -5.10 -6.99
N VAL A 75 5.97 -5.43 -7.71
CA VAL A 75 4.95 -6.39 -7.27
C VAL A 75 4.91 -7.67 -8.10
N GLN A 76 5.61 -7.71 -9.24
CA GLN A 76 5.62 -8.83 -10.18
C GLN A 76 6.06 -10.15 -9.56
N ASP A 77 7.05 -10.12 -8.66
CA ASP A 77 7.53 -11.33 -7.96
C ASP A 77 6.48 -11.96 -7.01
N TYR A 78 5.32 -11.31 -6.84
CA TYR A 78 4.27 -11.68 -5.87
C TYR A 78 2.92 -12.01 -6.51
N LEU A 79 2.82 -12.03 -7.84
CA LEU A 79 1.61 -12.38 -8.60
C LEU A 79 1.61 -13.88 -8.96
#